data_AF-A0A974XLR1-F1
#
_entry.id   AF-A0A974XLR1-F1
#
_cell.length_a   1.000
_cell.length_b   1.000
_cell.length_c   1.000
_cell.angle_alpha   90.00
_cell.angle_beta   90.00
_cell.angle_gamma   90.00
#
_symmetry.space_group_name_H-M   'P 1'
#
loop_
_entity.id
_entity.type
_entity.pdbx_description
1 polymer ?
#
loop_
_entity_poly.entity_id
_entity_poly.type
_entity_poly.pdbx_seq_one_letter_code
_entity_poly.pdbx_strand_id
1 'polypeptide(L)'
;MLKRKSQLMKLLVASLAALSLGQALAEEDYSAEGERRAKLAGKGLLGTTAPQLLIKTLDGKTIDLSQLYGHKPVYIKYWATWCAPCRKQMPGFEALYQKYGEQIQVIAVNTGLSDDLKSVSAFKDKAGLSMPIAIDDGTLARALNFRVTPQHLLINKRGEFAYVGHEDDGNFYRALEQVIAEEAPEVAPTASVIATQIKGYDIGDKLAPISLKSIANQGFSVPAGNSVGAPATNSAAKETVLVFFAPWCEWYLAQTEPQTSKSCTLVRQMLESHGTDRPDDSHTQWLSVSTNLWTSKEDLTEYQAGHGAVGPIIFDADGELFARFGVTQVPTVITVDQAGRVTDKVDFRQPDFKEKVTALFSKASFSKP
;
A
#
# COMPACT_ATOMS: atom_id res chain seq x y z
N MET A 1 -20.78 44.07 29.10
CA MET A 1 -20.91 43.19 27.91
C MET A 1 -19.72 43.21 26.95
N LEU A 2 -19.11 44.36 26.64
CA LEU A 2 -18.00 44.43 25.65
C LEU A 2 -16.71 43.67 26.05
N LYS A 3 -16.32 43.65 27.34
CA LYS A 3 -15.10 42.94 27.80
C LYS A 3 -15.17 41.42 27.62
N ARG A 4 -16.35 40.80 27.83
CA ARG A 4 -16.57 39.36 27.62
C ARG A 4 -16.52 38.95 26.14
N LYS A 5 -17.02 39.81 25.23
CA LYS A 5 -16.90 39.59 23.78
C LYS A 5 -15.44 39.66 23.30
N SER A 6 -14.64 40.58 23.85
CA SER A 6 -13.21 40.69 23.52
C SER A 6 -12.39 39.48 23.99
N GLN A 7 -12.67 38.95 25.20
CA GLN A 7 -12.01 37.73 25.68
C GLN A 7 -12.43 36.49 24.89
N LEU A 8 -13.71 36.33 24.55
CA LEU A 8 -14.15 35.22 23.68
C LEU A 8 -13.48 35.28 22.30
N MET A 9 -13.37 36.47 21.70
CA MET A 9 -12.75 36.64 20.39
C MET A 9 -11.24 36.37 20.41
N LYS A 10 -10.54 36.76 21.49
CA LYS A 10 -9.12 36.43 21.69
C LYS A 10 -8.88 34.93 21.92
N LEU A 11 -9.76 34.27 22.67
CA LEU A 11 -9.72 32.83 22.88
C LEU A 11 -9.98 32.08 21.57
N LEU A 12 -11.00 32.47 20.80
CA LEU A 12 -11.29 31.90 19.47
C LEU A 12 -10.11 32.07 18.51
N VAL A 13 -9.49 33.25 18.44
CA VAL A 13 -8.32 33.50 17.57
C VAL A 13 -7.11 32.69 18.03
N ALA A 14 -6.84 32.60 19.33
CA ALA A 14 -5.75 31.78 19.86
C ALA A 14 -5.97 30.27 19.61
N SER A 15 -7.21 29.79 19.74
CA SER A 15 -7.57 28.40 19.45
C SER A 15 -7.45 28.08 17.96
N LEU A 16 -7.89 28.96 17.06
CA LEU A 16 -7.68 28.79 15.61
C LEU A 16 -6.20 28.82 15.24
N ALA A 17 -5.41 29.73 15.82
CA ALA A 17 -3.97 29.81 15.60
C ALA A 17 -3.26 28.52 16.06
N ALA A 18 -3.57 28.03 17.26
CA ALA A 18 -3.01 26.78 17.78
C ALA A 18 -3.40 25.57 16.92
N LEU A 19 -4.64 25.51 16.43
CA LEU A 19 -5.10 24.45 15.53
C LEU A 19 -4.38 24.52 14.17
N SER A 20 -4.16 25.73 13.63
CA SER A 20 -3.43 25.93 12.37
C SER A 20 -1.94 25.59 12.48
N LEU A 21 -1.30 25.89 13.62
CA LEU A 21 0.08 25.48 13.88
C LEU A 21 0.17 23.95 14.02
N GLY A 22 -0.78 23.31 14.71
CA GLY A 22 -0.79 21.85 14.86
C GLY A 22 -0.95 21.11 13.53
N GLN A 23 -1.77 21.63 12.62
CA GLN A 23 -1.93 21.06 11.27
C GLN A 23 -0.67 21.25 10.42
N ALA A 24 -0.04 22.42 10.47
CA ALA A 24 1.20 22.69 9.72
C ALA A 24 2.36 21.79 10.17
N LEU A 25 2.52 21.59 11.49
CA LEU A 25 3.57 20.70 12.02
C LEU A 25 3.34 19.23 11.64
N ALA A 26 2.08 18.77 11.64
CA ALA A 26 1.76 17.40 11.21
C ALA A 26 1.95 17.20 9.69
N GLU A 27 1.71 18.23 8.87
CA GLU A 27 1.96 18.19 7.42
C GLU A 27 3.47 18.19 7.11
N GLU A 28 4.28 18.97 7.85
CA GLU A 28 5.74 18.95 7.74
C GLU A 28 6.36 17.60 8.14
N ASP A 29 5.88 17.00 9.23
CA ASP A 29 6.38 15.70 9.70
C ASP A 29 6.05 14.58 8.70
N TYR A 30 4.84 14.58 8.15
CA TYR A 30 4.43 13.63 7.11
C TYR A 30 5.24 13.78 5.82
N SER A 31 5.50 15.01 5.39
CA SER A 31 6.32 15.32 4.21
C SER A 31 7.76 14.83 4.37
N ALA A 32 8.41 15.17 5.49
CA ALA A 32 9.78 14.77 5.77
C ALA A 32 9.93 13.24 5.90
N GLU A 33 8.97 12.60 6.58
CA GLU A 33 8.95 11.15 6.73
C GLU A 33 8.68 10.44 5.40
N GLY A 34 7.77 10.98 4.58
CA GLY A 34 7.51 10.48 3.24
C GLY A 34 8.75 10.54 2.36
N GLU A 35 9.46 11.66 2.37
CA GLU A 35 10.73 11.83 1.64
C GLU A 35 11.79 10.84 2.13
N ARG A 36 11.93 10.65 3.44
CA ARG A 36 12.84 9.66 4.03
C ARG A 36 12.55 8.24 3.51
N ARG A 37 11.27 7.84 3.50
CA ARG A 37 10.85 6.51 2.99
C ARG A 37 11.10 6.36 1.49
N ALA A 38 10.77 7.37 0.69
CA ALA A 38 11.05 7.38 -0.74
C ALA A 38 12.55 7.24 -1.04
N LYS A 39 13.41 7.98 -0.32
CA LYS A 39 14.86 7.89 -0.49
C LYS A 39 15.41 6.53 -0.07
N LEU A 40 14.91 5.97 1.03
CA LEU A 40 15.29 4.62 1.46
C LEU A 40 14.90 3.58 0.42
N ALA A 41 13.68 3.68 -0.15
CA ALA A 41 13.23 2.84 -1.24
C ALA A 41 14.14 2.95 -2.47
N GLY A 42 14.55 4.18 -2.80
CA GLY A 42 15.38 4.51 -3.95
C GLY A 42 16.85 4.09 -3.84
N LYS A 43 17.40 3.86 -2.65
CA LYS A 43 18.80 3.44 -2.48
C LYS A 43 19.16 2.19 -3.28
N GLY A 44 18.21 1.26 -3.43
CA GLY A 44 18.40 0.04 -4.23
C GLY A 44 18.05 0.19 -5.72
N LEU A 45 17.47 1.33 -6.12
CA LEU A 45 16.99 1.55 -7.49
C LEU A 45 17.89 2.50 -8.28
N LEU A 46 18.43 3.54 -7.64
CA LEU A 46 19.20 4.59 -8.32
C LEU A 46 20.37 3.98 -9.12
N GLY A 47 20.47 4.32 -10.40
CA GLY A 47 21.46 3.80 -11.33
C GLY A 47 21.17 2.38 -11.87
N THR A 48 20.14 1.71 -11.38
CA THR A 48 19.71 0.40 -11.92
C THR A 48 18.75 0.58 -13.09
N THR A 49 18.68 -0.41 -13.97
CA THR A 49 17.77 -0.43 -15.12
C THR A 49 16.31 -0.62 -14.67
N ALA A 50 15.41 0.16 -15.25
CA ALA A 50 13.98 0.04 -15.01
C ALA A 50 13.41 -1.29 -15.59
N PRO A 51 12.34 -1.85 -14.99
CA PRO A 51 11.85 -3.17 -15.34
C PRO A 51 11.12 -3.19 -16.69
N GLN A 52 11.12 -4.36 -17.33
CA GLN A 52 10.16 -4.70 -18.37
C GLN A 52 8.85 -5.13 -17.72
N LEU A 53 7.78 -4.39 -17.98
CA LEU A 53 6.44 -4.72 -17.49
C LEU A 53 5.37 -4.15 -18.40
N LEU A 54 4.32 -4.95 -18.61
CA LEU A 54 3.07 -4.51 -19.22
C LEU A 54 2.17 -3.95 -18.12
N ILE A 55 1.79 -2.68 -18.23
CA ILE A 55 0.83 -2.04 -17.32
C ILE A 55 -0.47 -1.73 -18.06
N LYS A 56 -1.60 -2.00 -17.41
CA LYS A 56 -2.91 -1.67 -17.96
C LYS A 56 -3.33 -0.27 -17.51
N THR A 57 -3.69 0.57 -18.46
CA THR A 57 -4.23 1.90 -18.19
C THR A 57 -5.71 1.84 -17.89
N LEU A 58 -6.21 2.89 -17.24
CA LEU A 58 -7.61 3.07 -16.88
C LEU A 58 -8.55 3.03 -18.09
N ASP A 59 -8.09 3.48 -19.26
CA ASP A 59 -8.84 3.44 -20.52
C ASP A 59 -8.73 2.08 -21.26
N GLY A 60 -8.14 1.06 -20.63
CA GLY A 60 -8.05 -0.30 -21.14
C GLY A 60 -6.89 -0.55 -22.10
N LYS A 61 -6.04 0.44 -22.37
CA LYS A 61 -4.81 0.23 -23.15
C LYS A 61 -3.76 -0.51 -22.31
N THR A 62 -2.78 -1.07 -23.00
CA THR A 62 -1.59 -1.67 -22.37
C THR A 62 -0.37 -0.84 -22.78
N ILE A 63 0.40 -0.42 -21.79
CA ILE A 63 1.70 0.23 -21.99
C ILE A 63 2.77 -0.81 -21.66
N ASP A 64 3.67 -1.06 -22.61
CA ASP A 64 4.94 -1.74 -22.33
C ASP A 64 5.96 -0.69 -21.87
N LEU A 65 6.30 -0.71 -20.58
CA LEU A 65 7.24 0.24 -20.00
C LEU A 65 8.60 0.23 -20.70
N SER A 66 9.03 -0.94 -21.21
CA SER A 66 10.32 -1.07 -21.88
C SER A 66 10.42 -0.26 -23.17
N GLN A 67 9.28 -0.05 -23.85
CA GLN A 67 9.19 0.75 -25.08
C GLN A 67 9.28 2.26 -24.82
N LEU A 68 9.25 2.69 -23.56
CA LEU A 68 9.34 4.10 -23.18
C LEU A 68 10.79 4.56 -22.95
N TYR A 69 11.72 3.62 -22.79
CA TYR A 69 13.12 3.91 -22.49
C TYR A 69 13.92 4.21 -23.76
N GLY A 70 15.11 4.80 -23.63
CA GLY A 70 16.02 5.03 -24.77
C GLY A 70 15.85 6.38 -25.48
N HIS A 71 14.65 6.97 -25.49
CA HIS A 71 14.36 8.17 -26.29
C HIS A 71 14.09 9.42 -25.44
N LYS A 72 13.13 9.31 -24.52
CA LYS A 72 12.72 10.38 -23.61
C LYS A 72 12.85 9.87 -22.18
N PRO A 73 13.16 10.75 -21.21
CA PRO A 73 13.04 10.38 -19.81
C PRO A 73 11.60 9.98 -19.49
N VAL A 74 11.44 9.07 -18.53
CA VAL A 74 10.12 8.63 -18.05
C VAL A 74 9.91 9.14 -16.64
N TYR A 75 8.79 9.80 -16.41
CA TYR A 75 8.34 10.21 -15.09
C TYR A 75 7.13 9.37 -14.68
N ILE A 76 7.33 8.54 -13.67
CA ILE A 76 6.27 7.78 -13.01
C ILE A 76 5.95 8.43 -11.67
N LYS A 77 4.67 8.74 -11.45
CA LYS A 77 4.17 9.18 -10.15
C LYS A 77 3.20 8.14 -9.59
N TYR A 78 3.59 7.50 -8.49
CA TYR A 78 2.68 6.67 -7.73
C TYR A 78 1.76 7.52 -6.85
N TRP A 79 0.48 7.16 -6.81
CA TRP A 79 -0.53 7.92 -6.08
C TRP A 79 -1.73 7.04 -5.66
N ALA A 80 -2.62 7.58 -4.84
CA ALA A 80 -3.91 6.98 -4.54
C ALA A 80 -5.00 8.05 -4.45
N THR A 81 -6.26 7.70 -4.69
CA THR A 81 -7.37 8.68 -4.63
C THR A 81 -7.63 9.16 -3.20
N TRP A 82 -7.33 8.32 -2.22
CA TRP A 82 -7.47 8.60 -0.79
C TRP A 82 -6.28 9.38 -0.20
N CYS A 83 -5.16 9.47 -0.93
CA CYS A 83 -3.91 10.12 -0.48
C CYS A 83 -4.02 11.64 -0.61
N ALA A 84 -4.10 12.35 0.53
CA ALA A 84 -4.25 13.80 0.55
C ALA A 84 -3.14 14.58 -0.18
N PRO A 85 -1.82 14.35 0.07
CA PRO A 85 -0.76 15.07 -0.62
C PRO A 85 -0.73 14.75 -2.11
N CYS A 86 -1.04 13.50 -2.51
CA CYS A 86 -1.17 13.14 -3.90
C CYS A 86 -2.17 14.06 -4.61
N ARG A 87 -3.38 14.21 -4.03
CA ARG A 87 -4.45 15.05 -4.59
C ARG A 87 -4.04 16.51 -4.70
N LYS A 88 -3.30 17.03 -3.72
CA LYS A 88 -2.77 18.41 -3.72
C LYS A 88 -1.80 18.64 -4.88
N GLN A 89 -0.95 17.66 -5.18
CA GLN A 89 0.06 17.74 -6.23
C GLN A 89 -0.46 17.35 -7.64
N MET A 90 -1.61 16.68 -7.77
CA MET A 90 -2.12 16.23 -9.09
C MET A 90 -2.32 17.37 -10.11
N PRO A 91 -2.82 18.57 -9.75
CA PRO A 91 -2.91 19.69 -10.70
C PRO A 91 -1.55 20.14 -11.23
N GLY A 92 -0.52 20.19 -10.37
CA GLY A 92 0.85 20.51 -10.79
C GLY A 92 1.43 19.44 -11.71
N PHE A 93 1.14 18.16 -11.41
CA PHE A 93 1.54 17.04 -12.25
C PHE A 93 0.87 17.06 -13.63
N GLU A 94 -0.41 17.44 -13.73
CA GLU A 94 -1.11 17.67 -15.00
C GLU A 94 -0.49 18.83 -15.78
N ALA A 95 -0.23 19.97 -15.13
CA ALA A 95 0.42 21.11 -15.79
C ALA A 95 1.82 20.75 -16.32
N LEU A 96 2.58 19.94 -15.59
CA LEU A 96 3.87 19.41 -16.01
C LEU A 96 3.71 18.51 -17.25
N TYR A 97 2.74 17.60 -17.25
CA TYR A 97 2.44 16.76 -18.41
C TYR A 97 2.10 17.60 -19.65
N GLN A 98 1.25 18.62 -19.52
CA GLN A 98 0.92 19.52 -20.62
C GLN A 98 2.14 20.29 -21.16
N LYS A 99 3.04 20.71 -20.26
CA LYS A 99 4.22 21.50 -20.63
C LYS A 99 5.35 20.65 -21.22
N TYR A 100 5.58 19.45 -20.70
CA TYR A 100 6.75 18.63 -21.00
C TYR A 100 6.43 17.32 -21.72
N GLY A 101 5.17 16.99 -22.03
CA GLY A 101 4.79 15.71 -22.65
C GLY A 101 5.46 15.43 -24.01
N GLU A 102 5.96 16.46 -24.70
CA GLU A 102 6.80 16.28 -25.89
C GLU A 102 8.26 15.92 -25.56
N GLN A 103 8.75 16.26 -24.37
CA GLN A 103 10.13 16.08 -23.93
C GLN A 103 10.32 14.85 -23.03
N ILE A 104 9.28 14.44 -22.29
CA ILE A 104 9.28 13.29 -21.38
C ILE A 104 8.05 12.40 -21.60
N GLN A 105 8.13 11.14 -21.18
CA GLN A 105 6.98 10.26 -21.00
C GLN A 105 6.45 10.43 -19.57
N VAL A 106 5.14 10.52 -19.39
CA VAL A 106 4.51 10.70 -18.06
C VAL A 106 3.46 9.63 -17.82
N ILE A 107 3.50 8.99 -16.65
CA ILE A 107 2.50 8.01 -16.22
C ILE A 107 2.13 8.24 -14.76
N ALA A 108 0.83 8.40 -14.49
CA ALA A 108 0.31 8.29 -13.14
C ALA A 108 0.00 6.82 -12.83
N VAL A 109 0.55 6.27 -11.74
CA VAL A 109 0.28 4.88 -11.34
C VAL A 109 -0.48 4.90 -10.02
N ASN A 110 -1.76 4.54 -10.06
CA ASN A 110 -2.54 4.33 -8.85
C ASN A 110 -2.09 3.03 -8.17
N THR A 111 -1.94 3.04 -6.84
CA THR A 111 -1.42 1.87 -6.09
C THR A 111 -2.33 0.64 -6.15
N GLY A 112 -3.62 0.80 -6.49
CA GLY A 112 -4.64 -0.24 -6.40
C GLY A 112 -5.07 -0.58 -4.97
N LEU A 113 -4.29 -0.22 -3.95
CA LEU A 113 -4.60 -0.48 -2.54
C LEU A 113 -5.71 0.44 -2.05
N SER A 114 -6.81 -0.14 -1.59
CA SER A 114 -8.04 0.53 -1.17
C SER A 114 -8.65 1.47 -2.22
N ASP A 115 -8.36 1.24 -3.51
CA ASP A 115 -8.88 1.97 -4.67
C ASP A 115 -9.58 1.02 -5.67
N ASP A 116 -10.40 1.56 -6.58
CA ASP A 116 -10.95 0.81 -7.72
C ASP A 116 -11.05 1.67 -8.97
N LEU A 117 -11.38 1.03 -10.10
CA LEU A 117 -11.59 1.69 -11.38
C LEU A 117 -12.59 2.85 -11.28
N LYS A 118 -13.64 2.73 -10.43
CA LYS A 118 -14.68 3.74 -10.31
C LYS A 118 -14.18 4.95 -9.52
N SER A 119 -13.51 4.77 -8.38
CA SER A 119 -12.92 5.86 -7.58
C SER A 119 -11.86 6.60 -8.39
N VAL A 120 -10.99 5.87 -9.08
CA VAL A 120 -9.92 6.44 -9.91
C VAL A 120 -10.48 7.21 -11.10
N SER A 121 -11.48 6.67 -11.81
CA SER A 121 -12.13 7.39 -12.92
C SER A 121 -12.86 8.64 -12.45
N ALA A 122 -13.61 8.56 -11.35
CA ALA A 122 -14.31 9.72 -10.80
C ALA A 122 -13.33 10.82 -10.38
N PHE A 123 -12.18 10.45 -9.80
CA PHE A 123 -11.13 11.41 -9.47
C PHE A 123 -10.52 12.04 -10.72
N LYS A 124 -10.15 11.21 -11.72
CA LYS A 124 -9.59 11.67 -13.00
C LYS A 124 -10.47 12.74 -13.63
N ASP A 125 -11.77 12.47 -13.74
CA ASP A 125 -12.72 13.38 -14.38
C ASP A 125 -12.91 14.67 -13.57
N LYS A 126 -13.03 14.55 -12.25
CA LYS A 126 -13.18 15.70 -11.34
C LYS A 126 -11.95 16.61 -11.35
N ALA A 127 -10.76 16.03 -11.39
CA ALA A 127 -9.50 16.78 -11.37
C ALA A 127 -9.03 17.22 -12.76
N GLY A 128 -9.76 16.86 -13.84
CA GLY A 128 -9.43 17.26 -15.21
C GLY A 128 -8.13 16.64 -15.72
N LEU A 129 -7.80 15.43 -15.25
CA LEU A 129 -6.54 14.77 -15.59
C LEU A 129 -6.60 14.14 -16.99
N SER A 130 -5.55 14.37 -17.78
CA SER A 130 -5.46 13.90 -19.16
C SER A 130 -4.22 13.05 -19.45
N MET A 131 -3.25 13.00 -18.52
CA MET A 131 -2.12 12.07 -18.63
C MET A 131 -2.58 10.60 -18.56
N PRO A 132 -1.79 9.65 -19.10
CA PRO A 132 -2.02 8.23 -18.89
C PRO A 132 -2.05 7.87 -17.40
N ILE A 133 -3.11 7.18 -16.99
CA ILE A 133 -3.27 6.65 -15.62
C ILE A 133 -3.35 5.14 -15.71
N ALA A 134 -2.50 4.43 -14.95
CA ALA A 134 -2.56 2.98 -14.75
C ALA A 134 -2.99 2.66 -13.32
N ILE A 135 -3.57 1.47 -13.13
CA ILE A 135 -3.79 0.91 -11.78
C ILE A 135 -2.86 -0.29 -11.66
N ASP A 136 -1.99 -0.24 -10.66
CA ASP A 136 -1.06 -1.32 -10.36
C ASP A 136 -1.79 -2.49 -9.71
N ASP A 137 -1.40 -3.72 -10.07
CA ASP A 137 -1.85 -4.94 -9.41
C ASP A 137 -0.88 -5.41 -8.31
N GLY A 138 0.10 -4.54 -8.00
CA GLY A 138 1.19 -4.78 -7.07
C GLY A 138 2.47 -5.24 -7.77
N THR A 139 2.43 -5.63 -9.04
CA THR A 139 3.62 -6.09 -9.76
C THR A 139 4.65 -4.98 -9.92
N LEU A 140 4.22 -3.78 -10.30
CA LEU A 140 5.15 -2.67 -10.46
C LEU A 140 5.61 -2.16 -9.08
N ALA A 141 4.73 -2.13 -8.08
CA ALA A 141 5.08 -1.72 -6.72
C ALA A 141 6.20 -2.58 -6.13
N ARG A 142 6.15 -3.91 -6.33
CA ARG A 142 7.22 -4.82 -5.90
C ARG A 142 8.51 -4.59 -6.68
N ALA A 143 8.42 -4.46 -8.01
CA ALA A 143 9.59 -4.24 -8.86
C ALA A 143 10.30 -2.91 -8.55
N LEU A 144 9.55 -1.89 -8.12
CA LEU A 144 10.05 -0.56 -7.81
C LEU A 144 10.25 -0.30 -6.32
N ASN A 145 10.21 -1.34 -5.49
CA ASN A 145 10.35 -1.21 -4.04
C ASN A 145 9.48 -0.07 -3.47
N PHE A 146 8.23 0.04 -3.93
CA PHE A 146 7.34 1.15 -3.63
C PHE A 146 6.96 1.20 -2.14
N ARG A 147 7.12 2.36 -1.48
CA ARG A 147 6.95 2.49 -0.01
C ARG A 147 6.02 3.59 0.44
N VAL A 148 5.67 4.55 -0.40
CA VAL A 148 5.07 5.81 0.06
C VAL A 148 4.18 6.42 -1.03
N THR A 149 3.15 7.16 -0.65
CA THR A 149 2.31 7.93 -1.60
C THR A 149 2.30 9.42 -1.25
N PRO A 150 2.56 10.34 -2.19
CA PRO A 150 3.08 10.07 -3.54
C PRO A 150 4.53 9.53 -3.53
N GLN A 151 4.92 8.84 -4.60
CA GLN A 151 6.33 8.52 -4.86
C GLN A 151 6.64 8.87 -6.32
N HIS A 152 7.65 9.71 -6.50
CA HIS A 152 8.11 10.24 -7.76
C HIS A 152 9.34 9.47 -8.20
N LEU A 153 9.32 8.99 -9.45
CA LEU A 153 10.40 8.22 -10.06
C LEU A 153 10.75 8.87 -11.39
N LEU A 154 12.02 9.22 -11.59
CA LEU A 154 12.54 9.61 -12.90
C LEU A 154 13.46 8.52 -13.42
N ILE A 155 13.22 8.11 -14.65
CA ILE A 155 14.06 7.19 -15.42
C ILE A 155 14.69 8.01 -16.55
N ASN A 156 16.01 7.97 -16.68
CA ASN A 156 16.76 8.73 -17.68
C ASN A 156 16.65 8.10 -19.08
N LYS A 157 17.30 8.71 -20.09
CA LYS A 157 17.28 8.20 -21.47
C LYS A 157 18.03 6.88 -21.62
N ARG A 158 18.93 6.53 -20.70
CA ARG A 158 19.55 5.19 -20.59
C ARG A 158 18.62 4.13 -19.97
N GLY A 159 17.40 4.47 -19.57
CA GLY A 159 16.48 3.52 -18.94
C GLY A 159 16.85 3.19 -17.49
N GLU A 160 17.63 4.04 -16.82
CA GLU A 160 18.06 3.85 -15.43
C GLU A 160 17.31 4.81 -14.50
N PHE A 161 17.06 4.42 -13.25
CA PHE A 161 16.49 5.33 -12.26
C PHE A 161 17.48 6.45 -11.91
N ALA A 162 17.10 7.69 -12.18
CA ALA A 162 17.87 8.89 -11.88
C ALA A 162 17.37 9.63 -10.63
N TYR A 163 16.11 9.43 -10.25
CA TYR A 163 15.53 10.07 -9.06
C TYR A 163 14.44 9.19 -8.44
N VAL A 164 14.41 9.17 -7.11
CA VAL A 164 13.30 8.64 -6.30
C VAL A 164 13.03 9.63 -5.16
N GLY A 165 11.79 10.07 -4.97
CA GLY A 165 11.41 11.04 -3.94
C GLY A 165 9.91 11.03 -3.64
N HIS A 166 9.48 11.79 -2.64
CA HIS A 166 8.09 11.98 -2.22
C HIS A 166 7.57 13.37 -2.59
N GLU A 167 8.43 14.38 -2.49
CA GLU A 167 8.07 15.76 -2.79
C GLU A 167 8.29 16.11 -4.27
N ASP A 168 7.40 16.94 -4.82
CA ASP A 168 7.58 17.61 -6.12
C ASP A 168 8.27 18.97 -5.95
N ASP A 169 9.34 18.99 -5.15
CA ASP A 169 10.08 20.20 -4.75
C ASP A 169 11.18 20.61 -5.76
N GLY A 170 12.00 21.60 -5.38
CA GLY A 170 13.14 22.02 -6.19
C GLY A 170 14.19 20.94 -6.44
N ASN A 171 14.30 19.91 -5.60
CA ASN A 171 15.19 18.77 -5.87
C ASN A 171 14.62 17.91 -6.99
N PHE A 172 13.32 17.63 -6.97
CA PHE A 172 12.63 16.93 -8.05
C PHE A 172 12.78 17.67 -9.37
N TYR A 173 12.49 18.98 -9.42
CA TYR A 173 12.59 19.75 -10.67
C TYR A 173 14.01 19.84 -11.22
N ARG A 174 15.04 19.97 -10.37
CA ARG A 174 16.44 19.91 -10.82
C ARG A 174 16.79 18.55 -11.44
N ALA A 175 16.35 17.46 -10.82
CA ALA A 175 16.57 16.13 -11.37
C ALA A 175 15.82 15.93 -12.70
N LEU A 176 14.60 16.49 -12.81
CA LEU A 176 13.83 16.48 -14.05
C LEU A 176 14.56 17.23 -15.18
N GLU A 177 15.06 18.43 -14.91
CA GLU A 177 15.83 19.21 -15.89
C GLU A 177 17.10 18.47 -16.32
N GLN A 178 17.79 17.81 -15.37
CA GLN A 178 18.98 17.00 -15.67
C GLN A 178 18.68 15.85 -16.62
N VAL A 179 17.61 15.06 -16.37
CA VAL A 179 17.29 13.93 -17.26
C VAL A 179 16.78 14.39 -18.63
N ILE A 180 16.12 15.55 -18.72
CA ILE A 180 15.71 16.15 -20.00
C ILE A 180 16.93 16.54 -20.83
N ALA A 181 17.92 17.19 -20.19
CA ALA A 181 19.13 17.68 -20.82
C ALA A 181 20.15 16.58 -21.18
N GLU A 182 20.06 15.40 -20.55
CA GLU A 182 20.91 14.25 -20.84
C GLU A 182 20.81 13.86 -22.33
N GLU A 183 21.93 13.49 -22.96
CA GLU A 183 21.91 12.98 -24.33
C GLU A 183 21.33 11.55 -24.37
N ALA A 184 20.60 11.24 -25.45
CA ALA A 184 20.11 9.87 -25.64
C ALA A 184 21.30 8.93 -25.92
N PRO A 185 21.28 7.68 -25.40
CA PRO A 185 22.33 6.72 -25.73
C PRO A 185 22.30 6.37 -27.23
N GLU A 186 23.48 6.13 -27.83
CA GLU A 186 23.59 5.70 -29.23
C GLU A 186 22.93 4.34 -29.48
N VAL A 187 22.87 3.49 -28.44
CA VAL A 187 22.23 2.17 -28.47
C VAL A 187 21.08 2.16 -27.46
N ALA A 188 19.90 1.71 -27.91
CA ALA A 188 18.74 1.58 -27.04
C ALA A 188 19.05 0.63 -25.87
N PRO A 189 18.67 0.98 -24.63
CA PRO A 189 18.94 0.16 -23.47
C PRO A 189 18.16 -1.16 -23.54
N THR A 190 18.84 -2.28 -23.36
CA THR A 190 18.18 -3.56 -23.07
C THR A 190 17.67 -3.53 -21.63
N ALA A 191 16.35 -3.40 -21.47
CA ALA A 191 15.72 -3.58 -20.18
C ALA A 191 16.00 -5.01 -19.67
N SER A 192 16.47 -5.16 -18.43
CA SER A 192 17.13 -6.40 -17.99
C SER A 192 16.30 -7.24 -17.02
N VAL A 193 15.24 -6.69 -16.43
CA VAL A 193 14.44 -7.38 -15.40
C VAL A 193 12.97 -7.46 -15.83
N ILE A 194 12.48 -8.68 -16.07
CA ILE A 194 11.06 -8.93 -16.30
C ILE A 194 10.36 -8.99 -14.95
N ALA A 195 9.52 -8.00 -14.65
CA ALA A 195 8.70 -8.03 -13.45
C ALA A 195 7.61 -9.10 -13.62
N THR A 196 7.59 -10.09 -12.72
CA THR A 196 6.67 -11.23 -12.81
C THR A 196 5.38 -10.92 -12.07
N GLN A 197 4.26 -10.97 -12.78
CA GLN A 197 2.93 -10.87 -12.18
C GLN A 197 2.64 -12.07 -11.29
N ILE A 198 2.10 -11.82 -10.10
CA ILE A 198 1.64 -12.88 -9.19
C ILE A 198 0.12 -12.93 -9.27
N LYS A 199 -0.43 -14.06 -9.70
CA LYS A 199 -1.87 -14.30 -9.56
C LYS A 199 -2.16 -14.59 -8.09
N GLY A 200 -3.02 -13.77 -7.48
CA GLY A 200 -3.49 -14.01 -6.12
C GLY A 200 -4.37 -15.25 -6.00
N TYR A 201 -4.38 -15.86 -4.81
CA TYR A 201 -5.26 -16.98 -4.48
C TYR A 201 -6.73 -16.54 -4.43
N ASP A 202 -7.57 -17.36 -5.05
CA ASP A 202 -9.03 -17.27 -5.02
C ASP A 202 -9.63 -18.24 -3.98
N ILE A 203 -10.89 -18.04 -3.61
CA ILE A 203 -11.60 -19.02 -2.75
C ILE A 203 -11.62 -20.37 -3.46
N GLY A 204 -11.24 -21.42 -2.73
CA GLY A 204 -11.10 -22.78 -3.23
C GLY A 204 -9.69 -23.16 -3.65
N ASP A 205 -8.78 -22.20 -3.84
CA ASP A 205 -7.39 -22.50 -4.19
C ASP A 205 -6.65 -23.18 -3.02
N LYS A 206 -5.69 -24.04 -3.36
CA LYS A 206 -4.78 -24.68 -2.41
C LYS A 206 -3.46 -23.93 -2.36
N LEU A 207 -3.02 -23.58 -1.16
CA LEU A 207 -1.77 -22.88 -0.94
C LEU A 207 -0.56 -23.80 -1.20
N ALA A 208 0.48 -23.21 -1.80
CA ALA A 208 1.85 -23.71 -1.64
C ALA A 208 2.35 -23.45 -0.21
N PRO A 209 3.35 -24.20 0.30
CA PRO A 209 3.92 -23.96 1.63
C PRO A 209 4.30 -22.50 1.88
N ILE A 210 3.88 -21.95 3.02
CA ILE A 210 4.21 -20.59 3.46
C ILE A 210 4.78 -20.66 4.87
N SER A 211 6.00 -20.17 5.03
CA SER A 211 6.65 -19.97 6.31
C SER A 211 6.76 -18.48 6.58
N LEU A 212 6.23 -18.04 7.71
CA LEU A 212 6.14 -16.64 8.09
C LEU A 212 6.96 -16.39 9.36
N LYS A 213 7.43 -15.15 9.52
CA LYS A 213 8.03 -14.67 10.76
C LYS A 213 7.33 -13.39 11.19
N SER A 214 6.95 -13.31 12.46
CA SER A 214 6.45 -12.06 13.03
C SER A 214 7.56 -11.04 13.22
N ILE A 215 7.18 -9.80 13.50
CA ILE A 215 8.11 -8.73 13.89
C ILE A 215 8.88 -9.06 15.18
N ALA A 216 8.33 -9.94 16.03
CA ALA A 216 9.00 -10.50 17.22
C ALA A 216 9.90 -11.72 16.91
N ASN A 217 10.12 -12.04 15.63
CA ASN A 217 10.88 -13.19 15.13
C ASN A 217 10.31 -14.57 15.48
N GLN A 218 9.06 -14.66 15.95
CA GLN A 218 8.36 -15.93 16.11
C GLN A 218 7.99 -16.50 14.73
N GLY A 219 8.31 -17.77 14.50
CA GLY A 219 8.00 -18.46 13.24
C GLY A 219 6.61 -19.08 13.23
N PHE A 220 5.96 -19.04 12.07
CA PHE A 220 4.64 -19.62 11.82
C PHE A 220 4.64 -20.36 10.48
N SER A 221 3.79 -21.37 10.37
CA SER A 221 3.53 -22.05 9.09
C SER A 221 2.04 -21.93 8.77
N VAL A 222 1.72 -21.68 7.51
CA VAL A 222 0.35 -21.73 7.00
C VAL A 222 0.13 -23.12 6.37
N PRO A 223 -0.99 -23.81 6.63
CA PRO A 223 -1.28 -25.09 6.00
C PRO A 223 -1.19 -25.02 4.48
N ALA A 224 -0.69 -26.09 3.86
CA ALA A 224 -0.49 -26.19 2.41
C ALA A 224 -1.20 -27.41 1.85
N GLY A 225 -1.79 -27.29 0.67
CA GLY A 225 -2.67 -28.33 0.13
C GLY A 225 -1.99 -29.44 -0.67
N ASN A 226 -0.67 -29.34 -0.90
CA ASN A 226 0.13 -30.21 -1.77
C ASN A 226 1.50 -30.57 -1.16
N SER A 227 1.55 -31.15 0.03
CA SER A 227 2.75 -31.83 0.53
C SER A 227 2.69 -33.33 0.19
N VAL A 228 2.99 -33.67 -1.06
CA VAL A 228 3.36 -35.06 -1.39
C VAL A 228 4.76 -35.29 -0.81
N GLY A 229 4.85 -36.00 0.32
CA GLY A 229 6.12 -36.45 0.90
C GLY A 229 6.78 -35.53 1.94
N ALA A 230 6.12 -34.48 2.44
CA ALA A 230 6.61 -33.84 3.66
C ALA A 230 6.33 -34.78 4.85
N PRO A 231 7.31 -35.03 5.75
CA PRO A 231 7.02 -35.77 6.96
C PRO A 231 5.92 -35.02 7.71
N ALA A 232 4.85 -35.74 8.07
CA ALA A 232 3.85 -35.24 8.99
C ALA A 232 4.54 -34.99 10.35
N THR A 233 5.17 -33.83 10.51
CA THR A 233 5.55 -33.35 11.82
C THR A 233 4.24 -32.97 12.50
N ASN A 234 3.75 -33.90 13.31
CA ASN A 234 2.53 -33.84 14.11
C ASN A 234 2.52 -32.64 15.08
N SER A 235 2.31 -31.43 14.57
CA SER A 235 1.33 -30.52 15.18
C SER A 235 0.08 -30.60 14.31
N ALA A 236 -1.09 -30.76 14.92
CA ALA A 236 -2.34 -30.74 14.15
C ALA A 236 -2.38 -29.41 13.36
N ALA A 237 -2.48 -29.50 12.03
CA ALA A 237 -2.55 -28.31 11.19
C ALA A 237 -3.74 -27.47 11.67
N LYS A 238 -3.46 -26.23 12.09
CA LYS A 238 -4.50 -25.30 12.55
C LYS A 238 -5.13 -24.61 11.36
N GLU A 239 -6.43 -24.36 11.43
CA GLU A 239 -7.04 -23.36 10.54
C GLU A 239 -6.29 -22.04 10.76
N THR A 240 -5.94 -21.34 9.69
CA THR A 240 -5.21 -20.07 9.77
C THR A 240 -6.07 -18.93 9.25
N VAL A 241 -6.30 -17.93 10.09
CA VAL A 241 -6.94 -16.68 9.72
C VAL A 241 -5.87 -15.60 9.56
N LEU A 242 -5.81 -15.03 8.37
CA LEU A 242 -4.91 -13.94 7.99
C LEU A 242 -5.70 -12.64 7.93
N VAL A 243 -5.29 -11.64 8.71
CA VAL A 243 -5.89 -10.30 8.70
C VAL A 243 -4.93 -9.31 8.05
N PHE A 244 -5.21 -8.96 6.80
CA PHE A 244 -4.43 -7.97 6.06
C PHE A 244 -4.87 -6.56 6.42
N PHE A 245 -3.92 -5.72 6.84
CA PHE A 245 -4.21 -4.38 7.32
C PHE A 245 -3.10 -3.38 7.00
N ALA A 246 -3.36 -2.12 7.30
CA ALA A 246 -2.35 -1.07 7.35
C ALA A 246 -2.50 -0.32 8.68
N PRO A 247 -1.42 -0.08 9.44
CA PRO A 247 -1.50 0.53 10.77
C PRO A 247 -2.06 1.96 10.75
N TRP A 248 -1.97 2.63 9.61
CA TRP A 248 -2.48 3.98 9.39
C TRP A 248 -3.93 4.04 8.89
N CYS A 249 -4.57 2.92 8.52
CA CYS A 249 -5.87 2.98 7.82
C CYS A 249 -7.02 3.48 8.71
N GLU A 250 -6.92 3.40 10.03
CA GLU A 250 -7.95 3.92 10.93
C GLU A 250 -7.96 5.46 10.94
N TRP A 251 -6.81 6.08 11.19
CA TRP A 251 -6.74 7.53 11.39
C TRP A 251 -6.54 8.30 10.08
N TYR A 252 -5.72 7.80 9.16
CA TYR A 252 -5.36 8.53 7.94
C TYR A 252 -6.55 8.61 6.99
N LEU A 253 -7.31 7.52 6.88
CA LEU A 253 -8.47 7.43 6.00
C LEU A 253 -9.74 8.01 6.62
N ALA A 254 -9.74 8.43 7.89
CA ALA A 254 -10.95 8.88 8.58
C ALA A 254 -11.68 10.02 7.85
N GLN A 255 -10.94 10.87 7.14
CA GLN A 255 -11.49 12.00 6.39
C GLN A 255 -11.79 11.66 4.93
N THR A 256 -10.87 10.95 4.25
CA THR A 256 -10.97 10.69 2.80
C THR A 256 -11.79 9.45 2.47
N GLU A 257 -11.71 8.41 3.32
CA GLU A 257 -12.38 7.11 3.15
C GLU A 257 -12.98 6.62 4.49
N PRO A 258 -14.02 7.30 5.01
CA PRO A 258 -14.53 7.05 6.37
C PRO A 258 -15.12 5.66 6.56
N GLN A 259 -15.61 4.99 5.51
CA GLN A 259 -16.11 3.62 5.60
C GLN A 259 -14.97 2.61 5.77
N THR A 260 -13.89 2.79 5.02
CA THR A 260 -12.67 2.00 5.13
C THR A 260 -12.05 2.16 6.52
N SER A 261 -11.92 3.40 7.00
CA SER A 261 -11.44 3.72 8.35
C SER A 261 -12.24 3.01 9.45
N LYS A 262 -13.58 3.08 9.41
CA LYS A 262 -14.45 2.38 10.38
C LYS A 262 -14.30 0.86 10.30
N SER A 263 -14.11 0.32 9.10
CA SER A 263 -13.91 -1.12 8.90
C SER A 263 -12.58 -1.57 9.49
N CYS A 264 -11.50 -0.80 9.32
CA CYS A 264 -10.22 -1.03 9.99
C CYS A 264 -10.37 -1.06 11.51
N THR A 265 -11.04 -0.05 12.08
CA THR A 265 -11.28 0.03 13.53
C THR A 265 -12.09 -1.16 14.03
N LEU A 266 -13.13 -1.56 13.30
CA LEU A 266 -13.93 -2.74 13.64
C LEU A 266 -13.05 -4.00 13.73
N VAL A 267 -12.26 -4.29 12.70
CA VAL A 267 -11.43 -5.50 12.66
C VAL A 267 -10.35 -5.49 13.75
N ARG A 268 -9.69 -4.35 13.98
CA ARG A 268 -8.72 -4.24 15.10
C ARG A 268 -9.40 -4.48 16.44
N GLN A 269 -10.53 -3.82 16.71
CA GLN A 269 -11.26 -4.00 17.98
C GLN A 269 -11.71 -5.45 18.17
N MET A 270 -12.09 -6.13 17.08
CA MET A 270 -12.43 -7.55 17.12
C MET A 270 -11.23 -8.41 17.49
N LEU A 271 -10.06 -8.16 16.90
CA LEU A 271 -8.81 -8.83 17.27
C LEU A 271 -8.47 -8.62 18.75
N GLU A 272 -8.51 -7.37 19.23
CA GLU A 272 -8.26 -7.03 20.63
C GLU A 272 -9.23 -7.72 21.59
N SER A 273 -10.52 -7.78 21.23
CA SER A 273 -11.56 -8.40 22.05
C SER A 273 -11.49 -9.93 22.05
N HIS A 274 -10.97 -10.53 20.98
CA HIS A 274 -10.81 -11.98 20.87
C HIS A 274 -9.71 -12.51 21.77
N GLY A 275 -8.63 -11.73 21.96
CA GLY A 275 -7.46 -12.13 22.71
C GLY A 275 -6.66 -13.18 21.96
N THR A 276 -5.47 -12.83 21.50
CA THR A 276 -4.60 -13.75 20.76
C THR A 276 -3.79 -14.71 21.64
N ASP A 277 -3.92 -14.58 22.97
CA ASP A 277 -3.35 -15.45 23.99
C ASP A 277 -4.46 -16.17 24.76
N ARG A 278 -5.26 -16.98 24.08
CA ARG A 278 -5.97 -18.06 24.77
C ARG A 278 -5.06 -19.29 24.78
N PRO A 279 -4.60 -19.76 25.96
CA PRO A 279 -3.93 -21.06 26.08
C PRO A 279 -4.81 -22.27 25.69
N ASP A 280 -6.06 -22.03 25.25
CA ASP A 280 -7.11 -23.00 24.89
C ASP A 280 -7.42 -23.07 23.38
N ASP A 281 -7.06 -22.08 22.54
CA ASP A 281 -7.35 -22.14 21.09
C ASP A 281 -6.34 -23.05 20.35
N SER A 282 -6.53 -24.35 20.55
CA SER A 282 -5.72 -25.40 19.92
C SER A 282 -6.02 -25.58 18.43
N HIS A 283 -7.04 -24.91 17.88
CA HIS A 283 -7.59 -25.18 16.55
C HIS A 283 -7.35 -24.07 15.51
N THR A 284 -7.27 -22.80 15.94
CA THR A 284 -7.10 -21.66 15.02
C THR A 284 -5.80 -20.90 15.27
N GLN A 285 -5.17 -20.43 14.20
CA GLN A 285 -3.99 -19.57 14.20
C GLN A 285 -4.37 -18.21 13.58
N TRP A 286 -4.30 -17.15 14.38
CA TRP A 286 -4.59 -15.79 13.93
C TRP A 286 -3.29 -15.03 13.67
N LEU A 287 -3.11 -14.53 12.44
CA LEU A 287 -1.95 -13.73 12.04
C LEU A 287 -2.40 -12.43 11.40
N SER A 288 -1.83 -11.31 11.85
CA SER A 288 -2.06 -10.00 11.26
C SER A 288 -0.94 -9.71 10.26
N VAL A 289 -1.27 -9.42 9.00
CA VAL A 289 -0.32 -9.16 7.91
C VAL A 289 -0.38 -7.68 7.53
N SER A 290 0.68 -6.93 7.83
CA SER A 290 0.74 -5.50 7.50
C SER A 290 1.34 -5.27 6.12
N THR A 291 0.76 -4.33 5.38
CA THR A 291 1.39 -3.72 4.19
C THR A 291 2.71 -3.04 4.53
N ASN A 292 3.53 -2.80 3.50
CA ASN A 292 4.74 -2.00 3.55
C ASN A 292 4.55 -0.53 3.12
N LEU A 293 3.39 -0.18 2.57
CA LEU A 293 3.07 1.19 2.19
C LEU A 293 2.93 2.04 3.47
N TRP A 294 3.74 3.09 3.60
CA TRP A 294 3.78 3.94 4.79
C TRP A 294 3.99 3.15 6.10
N THR A 295 4.75 2.05 6.05
CA THR A 295 4.93 1.18 7.23
C THR A 295 6.35 0.59 7.29
N SER A 296 6.94 0.62 8.47
CA SER A 296 8.21 -0.01 8.85
C SER A 296 7.99 -0.98 10.03
N LYS A 297 9.03 -1.72 10.41
CA LYS A 297 8.96 -2.61 11.58
C LYS A 297 8.81 -1.84 12.89
N GLU A 298 9.40 -0.64 12.96
CA GLU A 298 9.30 0.27 14.10
C GLU A 298 7.85 0.75 14.25
N ASP A 299 7.22 1.22 13.17
CA ASP A 299 5.81 1.62 13.18
C ASP A 299 4.90 0.49 13.68
N LEU A 300 5.19 -0.75 13.28
CA LEU A 300 4.41 -1.93 13.72
C LEU A 300 4.65 -2.30 15.18
N THR A 301 5.86 -2.07 15.67
CA THR A 301 6.18 -2.26 17.10
C THR A 301 5.43 -1.24 17.95
N GLU A 302 5.38 0.01 17.52
CA GLU A 302 4.60 1.07 18.17
C GLU A 302 3.10 0.82 18.07
N TYR A 303 2.60 0.41 16.90
CA TYR A 303 1.21 0.01 16.69
C TYR A 303 0.83 -1.12 17.65
N GLN A 304 1.65 -2.17 17.75
CA GLN A 304 1.40 -3.29 18.65
C GLN A 304 1.47 -2.89 20.14
N ALA A 305 2.28 -1.88 20.51
CA ALA A 305 2.35 -1.38 21.88
C ALA A 305 1.17 -0.46 22.25
N GLY A 306 0.66 0.31 21.27
CA GLY A 306 -0.48 1.22 21.45
C GLY A 306 -1.85 0.55 21.38
N HIS A 307 -1.91 -0.65 20.79
CA HIS A 307 -3.11 -1.44 20.63
C HIS A 307 -3.04 -2.73 21.47
N GLY A 308 -4.20 -3.33 21.75
CA GLY A 308 -4.29 -4.54 22.58
C GLY A 308 -3.74 -5.78 21.89
N ALA A 309 -4.22 -6.96 22.29
CA ALA A 309 -3.84 -8.26 21.73
C ALA A 309 -4.31 -8.42 20.27
N VAL A 310 -3.63 -7.77 19.32
CA VAL A 310 -3.89 -7.85 17.87
C VAL A 310 -3.19 -9.04 17.19
N GLY A 311 -2.57 -9.91 17.98
CA GLY A 311 -1.87 -11.10 17.52
C GLY A 311 -0.47 -10.87 17.00
N PRO A 312 0.21 -11.96 16.60
CA PRO A 312 1.48 -11.87 15.91
C PRO A 312 1.33 -11.08 14.61
N ILE A 313 2.11 -10.00 14.48
CA ILE A 313 2.16 -9.19 13.26
C ILE A 313 3.26 -9.70 12.35
N ILE A 314 2.89 -10.08 11.13
CA ILE A 314 3.77 -10.37 10.01
C ILE A 314 3.92 -9.09 9.19
N PHE A 315 5.15 -8.68 8.90
CA PHE A 315 5.42 -7.53 8.05
C PHE A 315 5.67 -8.00 6.61
N ASP A 316 4.77 -7.65 5.68
CA ASP A 316 4.92 -7.95 4.26
C ASP A 316 5.89 -6.96 3.59
N ALA A 317 7.17 -7.11 3.93
CA ALA A 317 8.18 -6.12 3.58
C ALA A 317 8.36 -5.97 2.06
N ASP A 318 8.17 -7.01 1.26
CA ASP A 318 8.34 -6.95 -0.20
C ASP A 318 7.01 -6.90 -0.97
N GLY A 319 5.86 -6.95 -0.29
CA GLY A 319 4.54 -6.95 -0.91
C GLY A 319 4.13 -8.30 -1.51
N GLU A 320 4.93 -9.36 -1.31
CA GLU A 320 4.65 -10.68 -1.88
C GLU A 320 3.39 -11.29 -1.26
N LEU A 321 3.15 -11.14 0.05
CA LEU A 321 1.97 -11.73 0.69
C LEU A 321 0.68 -11.08 0.21
N PHE A 322 0.63 -9.74 0.14
CA PHE A 322 -0.52 -9.04 -0.42
C PHE A 322 -0.79 -9.49 -1.87
N ALA A 323 0.26 -9.62 -2.70
CA ALA A 323 0.12 -10.09 -4.08
C ALA A 323 -0.35 -11.55 -4.16
N ARG A 324 0.26 -12.46 -3.39
CA ARG A 324 -0.08 -13.89 -3.36
C ARG A 324 -1.49 -14.15 -2.90
N PHE A 325 -2.01 -13.34 -1.98
CA PHE A 325 -3.41 -13.46 -1.54
C PHE A 325 -4.34 -12.55 -2.34
N GLY A 326 -3.85 -11.83 -3.36
CA GLY A 326 -4.63 -10.93 -4.20
C GLY A 326 -5.38 -9.88 -3.37
N VAL A 327 -4.74 -9.36 -2.34
CA VAL A 327 -5.31 -8.37 -1.42
C VAL A 327 -5.02 -6.98 -1.97
N THR A 328 -6.07 -6.31 -2.41
CA THR A 328 -6.03 -4.90 -2.81
C THR A 328 -6.84 -4.01 -1.89
N GLN A 329 -7.51 -4.55 -0.87
CA GLN A 329 -8.35 -3.80 0.06
C GLN A 329 -7.85 -4.03 1.49
N VAL A 330 -7.80 -2.98 2.31
CA VAL A 330 -7.58 -3.12 3.75
C VAL A 330 -8.75 -2.51 4.53
N PRO A 331 -9.27 -3.19 5.57
CA PRO A 331 -8.86 -4.53 6.01
C PRO A 331 -9.41 -5.63 5.10
N THR A 332 -8.71 -6.75 5.01
CA THR A 332 -9.19 -8.00 4.40
C THR A 332 -8.91 -9.17 5.33
N VAL A 333 -9.90 -10.03 5.57
CA VAL A 333 -9.77 -11.24 6.38
C VAL A 333 -9.86 -12.46 5.48
N ILE A 334 -8.86 -13.35 5.54
CA ILE A 334 -8.77 -14.56 4.75
C ILE A 334 -8.66 -15.76 5.68
N THR A 335 -9.46 -16.80 5.43
CA THR A 335 -9.41 -18.06 6.16
C THR A 335 -8.82 -19.16 5.29
N VAL A 336 -7.89 -19.91 5.86
CA VAL A 336 -7.24 -21.07 5.25
C VAL A 336 -7.50 -22.29 6.13
N ASP A 337 -8.15 -23.31 5.59
CA ASP A 337 -8.44 -24.52 6.34
C ASP A 337 -7.18 -25.35 6.64
N GLN A 338 -7.35 -26.40 7.43
CA GLN A 338 -6.25 -27.30 7.82
C GLN A 338 -5.64 -28.07 6.64
N ALA A 339 -6.36 -28.16 5.52
CA ALA A 339 -5.89 -28.76 4.27
C ALA A 339 -5.23 -27.72 3.35
N GLY A 340 -4.99 -26.49 3.82
CA GLY A 340 -4.35 -25.42 3.07
C GLY A 340 -5.21 -24.85 1.95
N ARG A 341 -6.55 -24.93 2.06
CA ARG A 341 -7.47 -24.33 1.09
C ARG A 341 -7.98 -22.99 1.59
N VAL A 342 -8.02 -21.99 0.71
CA VAL A 342 -8.69 -20.71 1.00
C VAL A 342 -10.20 -20.94 1.06
N THR A 343 -10.83 -20.77 2.21
CA THR A 343 -12.28 -20.97 2.39
C THR A 343 -13.06 -19.65 2.36
N ASP A 344 -12.45 -18.58 2.85
CA ASP A 344 -13.09 -17.27 2.97
C ASP A 344 -12.12 -16.16 2.57
N LYS A 345 -12.66 -15.12 1.94
CA LYS A 345 -11.97 -13.87 1.63
C LYS A 345 -12.96 -12.72 1.74
N VAL A 346 -12.82 -11.96 2.82
CA VAL A 346 -13.81 -10.96 3.26
C VAL A 346 -13.13 -9.61 3.34
N ASP A 347 -13.55 -8.68 2.49
CA ASP A 347 -13.04 -7.31 2.42
C ASP A 347 -14.16 -6.28 2.66
N PHE A 348 -13.78 -5.06 3.04
CA PHE A 348 -14.72 -4.02 3.46
C PHE A 348 -15.70 -3.55 2.38
N ARG A 349 -15.47 -3.85 1.09
CA ARG A 349 -16.37 -3.44 0.00
C ARG A 349 -17.56 -4.38 -0.17
N GLN A 350 -17.49 -5.57 0.42
CA GLN A 350 -18.60 -6.50 0.40
C GLN A 350 -19.76 -5.93 1.25
N PRO A 351 -21.01 -5.95 0.74
CA PRO A 351 -22.14 -5.31 1.41
C PRO A 351 -22.47 -5.94 2.77
N ASP A 352 -22.07 -7.19 2.99
CA ASP A 352 -22.24 -7.99 4.19
C ASP A 352 -20.92 -8.18 4.98
N PHE A 353 -19.95 -7.28 4.78
CA PHE A 353 -18.63 -7.33 5.42
C PHE A 353 -18.72 -7.50 6.94
N LYS A 354 -19.53 -6.67 7.60
CA LYS A 354 -19.65 -6.67 9.06
C LYS A 354 -20.20 -8.00 9.57
N GLU A 355 -21.22 -8.52 8.92
CA GLU A 355 -21.85 -9.80 9.25
C GLU A 355 -20.88 -10.95 9.06
N LYS A 356 -20.20 -11.01 7.90
CA LYS A 356 -19.21 -12.05 7.58
C LYS A 356 -18.03 -12.04 8.54
N VAL A 357 -17.43 -10.86 8.78
CA VAL A 357 -16.28 -10.78 9.69
C VAL A 357 -16.71 -11.11 11.13
N THR A 358 -17.87 -10.65 11.57
CA THR A 358 -18.41 -11.02 12.90
C THR A 358 -18.63 -12.53 13.01
N ALA A 359 -19.14 -13.17 11.96
CA ALA A 359 -19.34 -14.61 11.94
C ALA A 359 -18.01 -15.39 11.99
N LEU A 360 -16.96 -14.94 11.29
CA LEU A 360 -15.63 -15.56 11.33
C LEU A 360 -15.05 -15.56 12.74
N PHE A 361 -15.06 -14.40 13.39
CA PHE A 361 -14.59 -14.25 14.76
C PHE A 361 -15.49 -15.04 15.73
N SER A 362 -16.81 -15.01 15.56
CA SER A 362 -17.72 -15.79 16.41
C SER A 362 -17.50 -17.31 16.29
N LYS A 363 -17.30 -17.86 15.09
CA LYS A 363 -17.03 -19.30 14.87
C LYS A 363 -15.79 -19.76 15.64
N ALA A 364 -14.72 -18.97 15.63
CA ALA A 364 -13.51 -19.27 16.39
C ALA A 364 -13.72 -19.20 17.91
N SER A 365 -14.72 -18.45 18.39
CA SER A 365 -15.11 -18.44 19.81
C SER A 365 -15.97 -19.66 20.23
N PHE A 366 -16.58 -20.39 19.29
CA PHE A 366 -17.49 -21.53 19.58
C PHE A 366 -16.89 -22.92 19.32
N SER A 367 -15.63 -23.02 18.85
CA SER A 367 -14.88 -24.28 18.90
C SER A 367 -14.41 -24.59 20.34
N LYS A 368 -15.37 -24.74 21.26
CA LYS A 368 -15.15 -25.43 22.53
C LYS A 368 -15.43 -26.92 22.31
N PRO A 369 -14.64 -27.83 22.91
CA PRO A 369 -14.79 -29.27 22.73
C PRO A 369 -16.16 -29.80 23.15
#